data_AF-A0A1I0TZT6-F1
#
_entry.id   AF-A0A1I0TZT6-F1
#
_cell.length_a   1.000
_cell.length_b   1.000
_cell.length_c   1.000
_cell.angle_alpha   90.00
_cell.angle_beta   90.00
_cell.angle_gamma   90.00
#
_symmetry.space_group_name_H-M   'P 1'
#
loop_
_entity.id
_entity.type
_entity.pdbx_description
1 polymer ?
#
loop_
_entity_poly.entity_id
_entity_poly.type
_entity_poly.pdbx_seq_one_letter_code
_entity_poly.pdbx_strand_id
1 'polypeptide(L)'
;MKLAATVVTAAAALTLVLSGCSSEDQQAAQDTAGNIAESAQNAAEGAVSSARSAAPGLGSSAESLGDRAGSVFDDAKRATFVAAYKAQFSALSEGKSDEEIEALLGGICQQISDGKDEAEIKTDIEAQATNNGNAPSADEAGRIFDQAKLACP
;
A
#
# COMPACT_ATOMS: atom_id res chain seq x y z
N MET A 1 -52.30 -20.50 -18.04
CA MET A 1 -51.50 -19.47 -17.36
C MET A 1 -50.15 -20.11 -17.05
N LYS A 2 -49.17 -20.11 -17.96
CA LYS A 2 -48.13 -19.08 -18.16
C LYS A 2 -47.58 -18.54 -16.83
N LEU A 3 -46.35 -18.93 -16.50
CA LEU A 3 -45.28 -18.09 -15.94
C LEU A 3 -43.97 -18.87 -16.03
N ALA A 4 -43.13 -18.48 -16.99
CA ALA A 4 -41.71 -18.83 -17.07
C ALA A 4 -40.92 -17.77 -16.29
N ALA A 5 -39.87 -18.19 -15.57
CA ALA A 5 -38.91 -17.28 -14.96
C ALA A 5 -37.49 -17.74 -15.35
N THR A 6 -36.91 -17.00 -16.29
CA THR A 6 -35.55 -17.13 -16.82
C THR A 6 -34.55 -16.48 -15.88
N VAL A 7 -33.50 -17.21 -15.51
CA VAL A 7 -32.36 -16.72 -14.72
C VAL A 7 -31.40 -15.97 -15.65
N VAL A 8 -31.18 -14.69 -15.40
CA VAL A 8 -30.17 -13.87 -16.09
C VAL A 8 -28.87 -13.94 -15.30
N THR A 9 -27.90 -14.70 -15.80
CA THR A 9 -26.50 -14.64 -15.39
C THR A 9 -25.83 -13.45 -16.08
N ALA A 10 -25.57 -12.38 -15.36
CA ALA A 10 -24.76 -11.26 -15.83
C ALA A 10 -23.29 -11.54 -15.55
N ALA A 11 -22.56 -12.09 -16.53
CA ALA A 11 -21.11 -12.11 -16.53
C ALA A 11 -20.63 -10.75 -17.06
N ALA A 12 -19.97 -9.96 -16.20
CA ALA A 12 -19.36 -8.70 -16.58
C ALA A 12 -18.19 -8.97 -17.54
N ALA A 13 -18.37 -8.59 -18.80
CA ALA A 13 -17.30 -8.55 -19.79
C ALA A 13 -16.37 -7.38 -19.45
N LEU A 14 -15.14 -7.68 -19.00
CA LEU A 14 -14.04 -6.73 -18.90
C LEU A 14 -13.49 -6.48 -20.30
N THR A 15 -14.03 -5.50 -21.01
CA THR A 15 -13.48 -5.00 -22.27
C THR A 15 -12.33 -4.04 -22.00
N LEU A 16 -11.11 -4.56 -21.90
CA LEU A 16 -9.89 -3.75 -22.07
C LEU A 16 -9.70 -3.46 -23.56
N VAL A 17 -10.26 -2.34 -24.02
CA VAL A 17 -9.93 -1.74 -25.31
C VAL A 17 -8.56 -1.09 -25.19
N LEU A 18 -7.52 -1.79 -25.66
CA LEU A 18 -6.30 -1.15 -26.16
C LEU A 18 -6.48 -0.94 -27.67
N SER A 19 -7.22 0.11 -28.05
CA SER A 19 -7.22 0.62 -29.42
C SER A 19 -5.97 1.47 -29.62
N GLY A 20 -4.89 0.85 -30.10
CA GLY A 20 -3.64 1.53 -30.33
C GLY A 20 -2.51 0.65 -30.89
N CYS A 21 -2.75 -0.10 -31.95
CA CYS A 21 -1.78 -0.31 -33.04
C CYS A 21 -2.42 -1.13 -34.17
N SER A 22 -2.02 -0.78 -35.39
CA SER A 22 -2.52 -1.26 -36.68
C SER A 22 -2.57 -2.79 -36.82
N SER A 23 -3.52 -3.21 -37.65
CA SER A 23 -3.64 -4.54 -38.26
C SER A 23 -2.29 -5.05 -38.79
N GLU A 24 -1.97 -6.31 -38.49
CA GLU A 24 -1.24 -7.29 -39.33
C GLU A 24 -0.57 -8.43 -38.50
N ASP A 25 -0.56 -8.37 -37.15
CA ASP A 25 0.19 -9.32 -36.29
C ASP A 25 -0.68 -10.29 -35.44
N GLN A 26 -1.90 -10.60 -35.85
CA GLN A 26 -2.85 -11.36 -34.99
C GLN A 26 -2.68 -12.89 -34.97
N GLN A 27 -1.79 -13.48 -35.76
CA GLN A 27 -1.70 -14.95 -35.86
C GLN A 27 -0.48 -15.59 -35.15
N ALA A 28 0.52 -14.80 -34.74
CA ALA A 28 1.69 -15.30 -34.01
C ALA A 28 1.54 -15.23 -32.46
N ALA A 29 0.53 -14.52 -31.96
CA ALA A 29 0.34 -14.27 -30.53
C ALA A 29 -0.34 -15.41 -29.75
N GLN A 30 -1.02 -16.35 -30.44
CA GLN A 30 -1.76 -17.42 -29.76
C GLN A 30 -0.87 -18.59 -29.30
N ASP A 31 0.19 -18.94 -30.03
CA ASP A 31 1.12 -20.00 -29.64
C ASP A 31 2.07 -19.57 -28.49
N THR A 32 2.34 -18.28 -28.36
CA THR A 32 3.24 -17.77 -27.31
C THR A 32 2.52 -17.62 -25.95
N ALA A 33 1.21 -17.35 -25.95
CA ALA A 33 0.44 -17.19 -24.71
C ALA A 33 0.24 -18.52 -23.94
N GLY A 34 0.16 -19.65 -24.64
CA GLY A 34 0.06 -20.97 -24.01
C GLY A 34 1.34 -21.39 -23.28
N ASN A 35 2.50 -21.04 -23.83
CA ASN A 35 3.81 -21.41 -23.27
C ASN A 35 4.26 -20.50 -22.11
N ILE A 36 3.84 -19.22 -22.09
CA ILE A 36 4.22 -18.29 -21.02
C ILE A 36 3.38 -18.50 -19.75
N ALA A 37 2.12 -18.91 -19.89
CA ALA A 37 1.28 -19.25 -18.74
C ALA A 37 1.80 -20.49 -17.97
N GLU A 38 2.35 -21.48 -18.69
CA GLU A 38 2.94 -22.68 -18.09
C GLU A 38 4.34 -22.41 -17.49
N SER A 39 5.14 -21.54 -18.13
CA SER A 39 6.46 -21.14 -17.63
C SER A 39 6.41 -20.30 -16.35
N ALA A 40 5.40 -19.43 -16.20
CA ALA A 40 5.22 -18.61 -15.00
C ALA A 40 4.73 -19.41 -13.78
N GLN A 41 3.91 -20.44 -14.00
CA GLN A 41 3.48 -21.36 -12.95
C GLN A 41 4.65 -22.22 -12.44
N ASN A 42 5.47 -22.75 -13.36
CA ASN A 42 6.68 -23.51 -13.00
C ASN A 42 7.77 -22.66 -12.34
N ALA A 43 7.89 -21.37 -12.68
CA ALA A 43 8.81 -20.45 -12.02
C ALA A 43 8.38 -20.12 -10.57
N ALA A 44 7.07 -19.99 -10.32
CA ALA A 44 6.52 -19.80 -8.99
C ALA A 44 6.69 -21.05 -8.12
N GLU A 45 6.38 -22.25 -8.64
CA GLU A 45 6.55 -23.51 -7.90
C GLU A 45 8.03 -23.88 -7.70
N GLY A 46 8.88 -23.61 -8.68
CA GLY A 46 10.33 -23.80 -8.60
C GLY A 46 11.02 -22.89 -7.59
N ALA A 47 10.56 -21.64 -7.44
CA ALA A 47 11.05 -20.71 -6.42
C ALA A 47 10.61 -21.12 -5.01
N VAL A 48 9.36 -21.59 -4.85
CA VAL A 48 8.82 -22.07 -3.56
C VAL A 48 9.50 -23.39 -3.15
N SER A 49 9.78 -24.28 -4.10
CA SER A 49 10.47 -25.56 -3.84
C SER A 49 11.97 -25.38 -3.56
N SER A 50 12.61 -24.42 -4.23
CA SER A 50 14.01 -24.03 -3.94
C SER A 50 14.16 -23.34 -2.58
N ALA A 51 13.18 -22.52 -2.17
CA ALA A 51 13.14 -21.95 -0.83
C ALA A 51 12.89 -23.00 0.26
N ARG A 52 12.08 -24.01 -0.02
CA ARG A 52 11.75 -25.09 0.92
C ARG A 52 12.86 -26.14 1.07
N SER A 53 13.64 -26.36 0.02
CA SER A 53 14.73 -27.36 0.02
C SER A 53 16.07 -26.80 0.53
N ALA A 54 16.20 -25.48 0.68
CA ALA A 54 17.44 -24.82 1.10
C ALA A 54 17.59 -24.58 2.61
N ALA A 55 16.68 -25.04 3.48
CA ALA A 55 16.81 -24.75 4.92
C ALA A 55 16.46 -25.91 5.87
N PRO A 56 17.33 -26.94 5.99
CA PRO A 56 17.50 -27.63 7.25
C PRO A 56 18.30 -26.73 8.20
N GLY A 57 17.62 -25.84 8.93
CA GLY A 57 18.29 -24.92 9.87
C GLY A 57 17.43 -23.76 10.39
N LEU A 58 16.12 -23.94 10.54
CA LEU A 58 15.19 -22.89 10.97
C LEU A 58 14.88 -23.04 12.46
N GLY A 59 15.79 -22.54 13.30
CA GLY A 59 15.55 -22.35 14.73
C GLY A 59 15.82 -20.92 15.21
N SER A 60 16.72 -20.20 14.53
CA SER A 60 17.16 -18.85 14.95
C SER A 60 17.11 -17.80 13.84
N SER A 61 16.93 -18.20 12.58
CA SER A 61 16.88 -17.29 11.42
C SER A 61 15.46 -16.83 11.07
N ALA A 62 14.42 -17.49 11.57
CA ALA A 62 13.03 -17.09 11.31
C ALA A 62 12.66 -15.79 12.02
N GLU A 63 13.15 -15.59 13.24
CA GLU A 63 13.01 -14.32 13.99
C GLU A 63 13.72 -13.20 13.24
N SER A 64 15.00 -13.37 12.92
CA SER A 64 15.77 -12.36 12.15
C SER A 64 15.19 -12.02 10.77
N LEU A 65 14.48 -12.94 10.12
CA LEU A 65 13.78 -12.67 8.86
C LEU A 65 12.43 -12.00 9.07
N GLY A 66 11.71 -12.34 10.15
CA GLY A 66 10.48 -11.67 10.56
C GLY A 66 10.73 -10.23 10.99
N ASP A 67 11.77 -9.98 11.79
CA ASP A 67 12.22 -8.63 12.17
C ASP A 67 12.65 -7.81 10.96
N ARG A 68 13.41 -8.41 10.02
CA ARG A 68 13.80 -7.74 8.77
C ARG A 68 12.59 -7.45 7.88
N ALA A 69 11.67 -8.40 7.71
CA ALA A 69 10.47 -8.20 6.92
C ALA A 69 9.52 -7.15 7.55
N GLY A 70 9.38 -7.16 8.88
CA GLY A 70 8.62 -6.17 9.65
C GLY A 70 9.22 -4.78 9.48
N SER A 71 10.53 -4.63 9.71
CA SER A 71 11.23 -3.34 9.57
C SER A 71 11.12 -2.75 8.16
N VAL A 72 11.21 -3.57 7.10
CA VAL A 72 11.01 -3.13 5.70
C VAL A 72 9.55 -2.71 5.46
N PHE A 73 8.58 -3.41 6.05
CA PHE A 73 7.18 -3.03 5.94
C PHE A 73 6.88 -1.72 6.69
N ASP A 74 7.50 -1.52 7.86
CA ASP A 74 7.43 -0.26 8.60
C ASP A 74 8.06 0.89 7.81
N ASP A 75 9.20 0.66 7.16
CA ASP A 75 9.85 1.64 6.29
C ASP A 75 8.95 2.07 5.12
N ALA A 76 8.36 1.08 4.44
CA ALA A 76 7.43 1.32 3.33
C ALA A 76 6.17 2.07 3.78
N LYS A 77 5.63 1.75 4.96
CA LYS A 77 4.49 2.47 5.58
C LYS A 77 4.82 3.94 5.84
N ARG A 78 5.99 4.23 6.44
CA ARG A 78 6.42 5.61 6.71
C ARG A 78 6.65 6.41 5.42
N ALA A 79 7.36 5.84 4.45
CA ALA A 79 7.57 6.49 3.16
C ALA A 79 6.24 6.76 2.43
N THR A 80 5.29 5.83 2.51
CA THR A 80 3.94 6.02 1.95
C THR A 80 3.19 7.15 2.65
N PHE A 81 3.29 7.25 3.98
CA PHE A 81 2.71 8.37 4.73
C PHE A 81 3.31 9.71 4.29
N VAL A 82 4.63 9.82 4.20
CA VAL A 82 5.31 11.07 3.77
C VAL A 82 4.85 11.48 2.38
N ALA A 83 4.84 10.55 1.43
CA ALA A 83 4.40 10.81 0.07
C ALA A 83 2.94 11.26 0.01
N ALA A 84 2.05 10.57 0.73
CA ALA A 84 0.63 10.92 0.80
C ALA A 84 0.40 12.27 1.50
N TYR A 85 1.16 12.57 2.55
CA TYR A 85 1.11 13.82 3.28
C TYR A 85 1.52 14.99 2.36
N LYS A 86 2.64 14.87 1.65
CA LYS A 86 3.09 15.88 0.68
C LYS A 86 2.09 16.10 -0.45
N ALA A 87 1.47 15.03 -0.92
CA ALA A 87 0.48 15.10 -2.00
C ALA A 87 -0.84 15.76 -1.57
N GLN A 88 -1.32 15.47 -0.35
CA GLN A 88 -2.59 15.99 0.15
C GLN A 88 -2.49 17.35 0.83
N PHE A 89 -1.34 17.67 1.42
CA PHE A 89 -1.14 18.85 2.26
C PHE A 89 0.06 19.65 1.78
N SER A 90 0.03 20.10 0.53
CA SER A 90 1.14 20.83 -0.09
C SER A 90 1.54 22.09 0.71
N ALA A 91 0.58 22.84 1.24
CA ALA A 91 0.85 24.01 2.08
C ALA A 91 1.50 23.65 3.44
N LEU A 92 1.10 22.52 4.04
CA LEU A 92 1.68 22.05 5.32
C LEU A 92 3.08 21.43 5.14
N SER A 93 3.38 20.94 3.94
CA SER A 93 4.66 20.29 3.61
C SER A 93 5.66 21.18 2.87
N GLU A 94 5.27 22.40 2.48
CA GLU A 94 6.14 23.30 1.74
C GLU A 94 7.44 23.59 2.50
N GLY A 95 8.57 23.26 1.89
CA GLY A 95 9.89 23.42 2.49
C GLY A 95 10.27 22.40 3.57
N LYS A 96 9.37 21.47 3.93
CA LYS A 96 9.68 20.38 4.85
C LYS A 96 10.40 19.23 4.14
N SER A 97 11.43 18.74 4.82
CA SER A 97 12.12 17.50 4.46
C SER A 97 11.23 16.27 4.70
N ASP A 98 11.59 15.13 4.10
CA ASP A 98 10.88 13.88 4.36
C ASP A 98 11.06 13.47 5.82
N GLU A 99 12.24 13.69 6.38
CA GLU A 99 12.59 13.38 7.77
C GLU A 99 11.75 14.18 8.78
N GLU A 100 11.42 15.44 8.47
CA GLU A 100 10.54 16.26 9.32
C GLU A 100 9.10 15.74 9.34
N ILE A 101 8.62 15.20 8.22
CA ILE A 101 7.27 14.63 8.11
C ILE A 101 7.24 13.24 8.74
N GLU A 102 8.31 12.45 8.62
CA GLU A 102 8.47 11.21 9.39
C GLU A 102 8.55 11.48 10.89
N ALA A 103 9.18 12.57 11.32
CA ALA A 103 9.21 12.95 12.73
C ALA A 103 7.81 13.30 13.27
N LEU A 104 6.97 13.97 12.47
CA LEU A 104 5.55 14.17 12.78
C LEU A 104 4.83 12.82 12.95
N LEU A 105 5.02 11.89 12.01
CA LEU A 105 4.44 10.55 12.10
C LEU A 105 4.90 9.81 13.37
N GLY A 106 6.20 9.86 13.68
CA GLY A 106 6.77 9.24 14.87
C GLY A 106 6.17 9.80 16.16
N GLY A 107 5.95 11.12 16.21
CA GLY A 107 5.25 11.78 17.31
C GLY A 107 3.82 11.26 17.49
N ILE A 108 3.06 11.15 16.40
CA ILE A 108 1.68 10.64 16.44
C ILE A 108 1.65 9.18 16.90
N CYS A 109 2.52 8.31 16.35
CA CYS A 109 2.59 6.91 16.73
C CYS A 109 2.97 6.70 18.19
N GLN A 110 3.85 7.55 18.72
CA GLN A 110 4.19 7.54 20.14
C GLN A 110 2.97 7.88 21.00
N GLN A 111 2.21 8.92 20.65
CA GLN A 111 1.00 9.30 21.40
C GLN A 111 -0.08 8.21 21.35
N ILE A 112 -0.25 7.55 20.21
CA ILE A 112 -1.16 6.40 20.08
C ILE A 112 -0.70 5.25 20.99
N SER A 113 0.60 4.95 21.00
CA SER A 113 1.19 3.89 21.83
C SER A 113 1.08 4.20 23.33
N ASP A 114 1.18 5.48 23.70
CA ASP A 114 1.00 5.97 25.06
C ASP A 114 -0.49 5.99 25.50
N GLY A 115 -1.42 5.66 24.59
CA GLY A 115 -2.85 5.59 24.88
C GLY A 115 -3.52 6.96 25.02
N LYS A 116 -2.93 8.00 24.41
CA LYS A 116 -3.48 9.36 24.43
C LYS A 116 -4.84 9.42 23.72
N ASP A 117 -5.72 10.30 24.19
CA ASP A 117 -7.04 10.49 23.59
C ASP A 117 -6.94 11.00 22.14
N GLU A 118 -7.79 10.50 21.25
CA GLU A 118 -7.78 10.84 19.83
C GLU A 118 -8.00 12.34 19.58
N ALA A 119 -8.88 12.99 20.34
CA ALA A 119 -9.11 14.43 20.18
C ALA A 119 -7.86 15.22 20.61
N GLU A 120 -7.19 14.78 21.67
CA GLU A 120 -5.95 15.40 22.14
C GLU A 120 -4.78 15.19 21.15
N ILE A 121 -4.70 14.01 20.51
CA ILE A 121 -3.74 13.75 19.43
C ILE A 121 -4.03 14.66 18.22
N LYS A 122 -5.30 14.82 17.83
CA LYS A 122 -5.67 15.70 16.70
C LYS A 122 -5.33 17.16 16.98
N THR A 123 -5.56 17.65 18.21
CA THR A 123 -5.12 18.99 18.61
C THR A 123 -3.60 19.15 18.56
N ASP A 124 -2.84 18.13 18.97
CA ASP A 124 -1.39 18.15 18.82
C ASP A 124 -0.95 18.15 17.36
N ILE A 125 -1.64 17.40 16.49
CA ILE A 125 -1.38 17.42 15.05
C ILE A 125 -1.60 18.82 14.48
N GLU A 126 -2.67 19.53 14.86
CA GLU A 126 -2.91 20.91 14.43
C GLU A 126 -1.72 21.81 14.78
N ALA A 127 -1.17 21.67 15.99
CA ALA A 127 -0.01 22.44 16.42
C ALA A 127 1.29 22.03 15.70
N GLN A 128 1.57 20.72 15.61
CA GLN A 128 2.83 20.20 15.09
C GLN A 128 2.95 20.26 13.57
N ALA A 129 1.84 20.10 12.86
CA ALA A 129 1.79 20.18 11.40
C ALA A 129 1.68 21.62 10.89
N THR A 130 1.54 22.62 11.78
CA THR A 130 1.56 24.03 11.38
C THR A 130 2.87 24.37 10.68
N ASN A 131 2.75 24.97 9.50
CA ASN A 131 3.91 25.33 8.67
C ASN A 131 3.71 26.70 8.04
N ASN A 132 4.71 27.59 8.11
CA ASN A 132 4.65 28.93 7.53
C ASN A 132 3.37 29.74 7.90
N GLY A 133 2.83 29.52 9.11
CA GLY A 133 1.59 30.15 9.57
C GLY A 133 0.30 29.50 9.05
N ASN A 134 0.39 28.42 8.26
CA ASN A 134 -0.74 27.60 7.86
C ASN A 134 -0.89 26.42 8.83
N ALA A 135 -1.91 26.47 9.68
CA ALA A 135 -2.30 25.35 10.52
C ALA A 135 -3.27 24.43 9.75
N PRO A 136 -3.25 23.10 9.98
CA PRO A 136 -4.30 22.22 9.48
C PRO A 136 -5.65 22.63 10.10
N SER A 137 -6.73 22.51 9.34
CA SER A 137 -8.08 22.46 9.90
C SER A 137 -8.32 21.16 10.68
N ALA A 138 -9.36 21.12 11.50
CA ALA A 138 -9.74 19.92 12.26
C ALA A 138 -9.96 18.68 11.37
N ASP A 139 -10.58 18.86 10.20
CA ASP A 139 -10.76 17.79 9.21
C ASP A 139 -9.42 17.32 8.61
N GLU A 140 -8.48 18.24 8.37
CA GLU A 140 -7.14 17.90 7.90
C GLU A 140 -6.34 17.15 8.98
N ALA A 141 -6.38 17.61 10.23
CA ALA A 141 -5.77 16.92 11.35
C ALA A 141 -6.35 15.51 11.56
N GLY A 142 -7.66 15.36 11.39
CA GLY A 142 -8.32 14.05 11.40
C GLY A 142 -7.77 13.11 10.33
N ARG A 143 -7.64 13.59 9.08
CA ARG A 143 -7.07 12.81 7.98
C ARG A 143 -5.61 12.43 8.22
N ILE A 144 -4.80 13.35 8.74
CA ILE A 144 -3.39 13.08 9.08
C ILE A 144 -3.33 11.95 10.13
N PHE A 145 -4.18 12.03 11.16
CA PHE A 145 -4.28 11.00 12.20
C PHE A 145 -4.67 9.63 11.62
N ASP A 146 -5.69 9.57 10.75
CA ASP A 146 -6.14 8.32 10.13
C ASP A 146 -5.05 7.69 9.26
N GLN A 147 -4.30 8.51 8.51
CA GLN A 147 -3.14 8.04 7.75
C GLN A 147 -2.02 7.55 8.66
N ALA A 148 -1.74 8.25 9.76
CA ALA A 148 -0.71 7.86 10.72
C ALA A 148 -1.02 6.52 11.38
N LYS A 149 -2.28 6.27 11.79
CA LYS A 149 -2.71 5.00 12.38
C LYS A 149 -2.41 3.77 11.52
N LEU A 150 -2.47 3.92 10.20
CA LEU A 150 -2.15 2.84 9.27
C LEU A 150 -0.65 2.62 9.12
N ALA A 151 0.16 3.65 9.43
CA ALA A 151 1.60 3.63 9.28
C ALA A 151 2.35 3.24 10.56
N CYS A 152 1.72 3.39 11.74
CA CYS A 152 2.31 3.01 13.01
C CYS A 152 2.62 1.50 13.10
N PRO A 153 3.68 1.11 13.85
CA PRO A 153 4.01 -0.28 14.13
C PRO A 153 3.02 -0.95 15.09
#